data_AF-A0A5S9QYT2-F1
#
_entry.id   AF-A0A5S9QYT2-F1
#
_cell.length_a   1.000
_cell.length_b   1.000
_cell.length_c   1.000
_cell.angle_alpha   90.00
_cell.angle_beta   90.00
_cell.angle_gamma   90.00
#
_symmetry.space_group_name_H-M   'P 1'
#
loop_
_entity.id
_entity.type
_entity.pdbx_description
1 polymer ?
#
loop_
_entity_poly.entity_id
_entity_poly.type
_entity_poly.pdbx_seq_one_letter_code
_entity_poly.pdbx_strand_id
1 'polypeptide(L)'
;MHAARGVFSELGYDAATFQAIAIRADLTRPAINHYFSSKRVLWAEVVEQTNRSIVSVGIARAREQTALIDRLATFLSVATQAEAEDRSAAAFLVTSVLESQRHPELSSDEHDPLKNSRAFVSWAVNDAIARSELSTDTDVGHLVEMLVAVVWGMGFYAGFVGDRAELGAVVHKLELLLANKLWQLGG
;
A
#
# COMPACT_ATOMS: atom_id res chain seq x y z
N MET A 1 9.36 -15.74 1.76
CA MET A 1 8.43 -14.71 1.27
C MET A 1 9.10 -13.36 1.02
N HIS A 2 9.90 -12.82 1.94
CA HIS A 2 10.65 -11.56 1.72
C HIS A 2 11.47 -11.54 0.42
N ALA A 3 12.24 -12.60 0.14
CA ALA A 3 12.98 -12.71 -1.11
C ALA A 3 12.09 -12.68 -2.36
N ALA A 4 10.94 -13.38 -2.32
CA ALA A 4 9.99 -13.40 -3.44
C ALA A 4 9.37 -12.02 -3.66
N ARG A 5 8.93 -11.36 -2.57
CA ARG A 5 8.44 -9.98 -2.58
C ARG A 5 9.45 -9.04 -3.22
N GLY A 6 10.70 -9.05 -2.76
CA GLY A 6 11.76 -8.21 -3.32
C GLY A 6 11.99 -8.45 -4.81
N VAL A 7 12.12 -9.72 -5.23
CA VAL A 7 12.29 -10.07 -6.65
C VAL A 7 11.10 -9.61 -7.50
N PHE A 8 9.86 -9.80 -7.03
CA PHE A 8 8.69 -9.34 -7.77
C PHE A 8 8.59 -7.82 -7.82
N SER A 9 8.90 -7.10 -6.74
CA SER A 9 8.91 -5.63 -6.73
C SER A 9 9.97 -5.04 -7.66
N GLU A 10 11.12 -5.70 -7.77
CA GLU A 10 12.24 -5.24 -8.60
C GLU A 10 12.05 -5.58 -10.09
N LEU A 11 11.52 -6.77 -10.40
CA LEU A 11 11.50 -7.32 -11.76
C LEU A 11 10.09 -7.35 -12.39
N GLY A 12 9.03 -7.19 -11.61
CA GLY A 12 7.66 -7.44 -12.05
C GLY A 12 7.31 -8.94 -12.11
N TYR A 13 6.06 -9.27 -12.47
CA TYR A 13 5.59 -10.65 -12.46
C TYR A 13 6.32 -11.50 -13.52
N ASP A 14 6.42 -11.00 -14.75
CA ASP A 14 6.91 -11.77 -15.89
C ASP A 14 8.37 -12.17 -15.78
N ALA A 15 9.25 -11.21 -15.45
CA ALA A 15 10.69 -11.43 -15.36
C ALA A 15 11.13 -12.11 -14.06
N ALA A 16 10.29 -12.11 -13.02
CA ALA A 16 10.58 -12.84 -11.79
C ALA A 16 10.56 -14.36 -12.02
N THR A 17 11.69 -15.01 -11.71
CA THR A 17 11.84 -16.46 -11.83
C THR A 17 12.05 -17.12 -10.48
N PHE A 18 11.64 -18.37 -10.34
CA PHE A 18 11.96 -19.18 -9.16
C PHE A 18 13.47 -19.31 -8.93
N GLN A 19 14.29 -19.25 -9.98
CA GLN A 19 15.74 -19.23 -9.84
C GLN A 19 16.23 -17.95 -9.17
N ALA A 20 15.76 -16.77 -9.60
CA ALA A 20 16.11 -15.50 -8.98
C ALA A 20 15.68 -15.44 -7.50
N ILE A 21 14.47 -15.94 -7.21
CA ILE A 21 13.94 -16.02 -5.84
C ILE A 21 14.75 -17.01 -4.99
N ALA A 22 15.10 -18.17 -5.53
CA ALA A 22 15.92 -19.17 -4.83
C ALA A 22 17.29 -18.59 -4.46
N ILE A 23 17.98 -17.97 -5.41
CA ILE A 23 19.27 -17.30 -5.17
C ILE A 23 19.14 -16.26 -4.06
N ARG A 24 18.10 -15.44 -4.08
CA ARG A 24 17.90 -14.39 -3.07
C ARG A 24 17.52 -14.91 -1.69
N ALA A 25 16.86 -16.06 -1.64
CA ALA A 25 16.46 -16.71 -0.40
C ALA A 25 17.57 -17.60 0.19
N ASP A 26 18.74 -17.71 -0.47
CA ASP A 26 19.77 -18.71 -0.18
C ASP A 26 19.20 -20.16 -0.17
N LEU A 27 18.32 -20.44 -1.13
CA LEU A 27 17.66 -21.72 -1.33
C LEU A 27 18.00 -22.30 -2.70
N THR A 28 17.74 -23.59 -2.85
CA THR A 28 17.80 -24.23 -4.17
C THR A 28 16.47 -24.08 -4.91
N ARG A 29 16.51 -24.04 -6.24
CA ARG A 29 15.29 -24.01 -7.07
C ARG A 29 14.34 -25.20 -6.81
N PRO A 30 14.81 -26.45 -6.64
CA PRO A 30 13.96 -27.57 -6.25
C PRO A 30 13.23 -27.34 -4.92
N ALA A 31 13.85 -26.69 -3.93
CA ALA A 31 13.20 -26.39 -2.66
C ALA A 31 11.99 -25.45 -2.85
N ILE A 32 12.12 -24.40 -3.66
CA ILE A 32 11.01 -23.48 -3.96
C ILE A 32 9.87 -24.22 -4.69
N ASN A 33 10.20 -25.06 -5.68
CA ASN A 33 9.22 -25.87 -6.41
C ASN A 33 8.44 -26.85 -5.52
N HIS A 34 9.04 -27.29 -4.41
CA HIS A 34 8.36 -28.17 -3.45
C HIS A 34 7.23 -27.42 -2.71
N TYR A 35 7.43 -26.13 -2.42
CA TYR A 35 6.44 -25.31 -1.71
C TYR A 35 5.38 -24.69 -2.64
N PHE A 36 5.74 -24.36 -3.87
CA PHE A 36 4.86 -23.64 -4.79
C PHE A 36 4.72 -24.37 -6.13
N SER A 37 3.51 -24.82 -6.41
CA SER A 37 3.17 -25.52 -7.65
C SER A 37 3.24 -24.65 -8.90
N SER A 38 3.20 -23.32 -8.77
CA SER A 38 3.35 -22.38 -9.87
C SER A 38 3.75 -20.98 -9.40
N LYS A 39 4.27 -20.15 -10.32
CA LYS A 39 4.57 -18.72 -10.07
C LYS A 39 3.33 -17.95 -9.64
N ARG A 40 2.15 -18.28 -10.18
CA ARG A 40 0.87 -17.66 -9.83
C ARG A 40 0.47 -17.97 -8.37
N VAL A 41 0.68 -19.19 -7.91
CA VAL A 41 0.43 -19.56 -6.51
C VAL A 41 1.38 -18.81 -5.59
N LEU A 42 2.68 -18.78 -5.90
CA LEU A 42 3.64 -17.98 -5.13
C LEU A 42 3.27 -16.49 -5.10
N TRP A 43 2.87 -15.92 -6.25
CA TRP A 43 2.44 -14.53 -6.33
C TRP A 43 1.25 -14.23 -5.42
N ALA A 44 0.19 -15.05 -5.50
CA ALA A 44 -1.01 -14.87 -4.68
C ALA A 44 -0.68 -14.90 -3.18
N GLU A 45 0.18 -15.83 -2.75
CA GLU A 45 0.65 -15.93 -1.37
C GLU A 45 1.45 -14.68 -0.93
N VAL A 46 2.30 -14.15 -1.80
CA VAL A 46 3.05 -12.91 -1.50
C VAL A 46 2.11 -11.71 -1.43
N VAL A 47 1.08 -11.63 -2.30
CA VAL A 47 0.03 -10.59 -2.24
C VAL A 47 -0.74 -10.67 -0.93
N GLU A 48 -1.27 -11.85 -0.59
CA GLU A 48 -2.02 -12.04 0.64
C GLU A 48 -1.19 -11.65 1.87
N GLN A 49 0.04 -12.18 1.97
CA GLN A 49 0.88 -11.92 3.14
C GLN A 49 1.25 -10.44 3.25
N THR A 50 1.53 -9.78 2.12
CA THR A 50 1.91 -8.36 2.12
C THR A 50 0.70 -7.45 2.40
N ASN A 51 -0.47 -7.79 1.86
CA ASN A 51 -1.72 -7.10 2.17
C ASN A 51 -2.05 -7.22 3.67
N ARG A 52 -1.88 -8.41 4.25
CA ARG A 52 -2.07 -8.64 5.69
C ARG A 52 -1.07 -7.86 6.55
N SER A 53 0.20 -7.77 6.15
CA SER A 53 1.23 -7.11 6.96
C SER A 53 1.13 -5.58 6.93
N ILE A 54 0.73 -4.98 5.81
CA ILE A 54 0.67 -3.52 5.65
C ILE A 54 -0.76 -2.99 5.70
N VAL A 55 -1.62 -3.42 4.78
CA VAL A 55 -2.95 -2.82 4.60
C VAL A 55 -3.86 -3.18 5.78
N SER A 56 -3.96 -4.45 6.16
CA SER A 56 -4.84 -4.86 7.27
C SER A 56 -4.39 -4.27 8.60
N VAL A 57 -3.08 -4.25 8.88
CA VAL A 57 -2.51 -3.62 10.09
C VAL A 57 -2.74 -2.11 10.07
N GLY A 58 -2.51 -1.46 8.93
CA GLY A 58 -2.79 -0.03 8.74
C GLY A 58 -4.24 0.32 9.01
N ILE A 59 -5.18 -0.44 8.45
CA ILE A 59 -6.62 -0.25 8.68
C ILE A 59 -6.97 -0.42 10.16
N ALA A 60 -6.44 -1.48 10.81
CA ALA A 60 -6.72 -1.74 12.22
C ALA A 60 -6.26 -0.58 13.12
N ARG A 61 -5.00 -0.13 12.95
CA ARG A 61 -4.45 1.00 13.71
C ARG A 61 -5.16 2.32 13.41
N ALA A 62 -5.49 2.56 12.15
CA ALA A 62 -6.21 3.76 11.77
C ALA A 62 -7.62 3.80 12.38
N ARG A 63 -8.31 2.66 12.49
CA ARG A 63 -9.65 2.59 13.12
C ARG A 63 -9.68 2.97 14.59
N GLU A 64 -8.54 2.91 15.28
CA GLU A 64 -8.40 3.38 16.66
C GLU A 64 -8.41 4.92 16.75
N GLN A 65 -8.19 5.62 15.64
CA GLN A 65 -8.21 7.08 15.57
C GLN A 65 -9.63 7.62 15.38
N THR A 66 -9.85 8.81 15.92
CA THR A 66 -11.16 9.48 15.87
C THR A 66 -11.27 10.46 14.72
N ALA A 67 -10.25 11.27 14.43
CA ALA A 67 -10.30 12.25 13.34
C ALA A 67 -9.93 11.63 11.99
N LEU A 68 -10.55 12.10 10.91
CA LEU A 68 -10.29 11.68 9.53
C LEU A 68 -8.82 11.81 9.16
N ILE A 69 -8.22 12.96 9.48
CA ILE A 69 -6.81 13.22 9.15
C ILE A 69 -5.91 12.24 9.90
N ASP A 70 -6.17 12.01 11.19
CA ASP A 70 -5.40 11.08 12.01
C ASP A 70 -5.53 9.63 11.52
N ARG A 71 -6.71 9.24 11.02
CA ARG A 71 -6.94 7.92 10.39
C ARG A 71 -6.09 7.75 9.14
N LEU A 72 -6.12 8.73 8.23
CA LEU A 72 -5.36 8.69 6.98
C LEU A 72 -3.85 8.71 7.25
N ALA A 73 -3.41 9.58 8.14
CA ALA A 73 -2.03 9.68 8.61
C ALA A 73 -1.53 8.36 9.20
N THR A 74 -2.31 7.77 10.11
CA THR A 74 -1.96 6.50 10.76
C THR A 74 -1.88 5.36 9.74
N PHE A 75 -2.85 5.29 8.82
CA PHE A 75 -2.83 4.32 7.73
C PHE A 75 -1.55 4.43 6.89
N LEU A 76 -1.18 5.65 6.51
CA LEU A 76 0.04 5.92 5.72
C LEU A 76 1.31 5.66 6.51
N SER A 77 1.30 5.94 7.82
CA SER A 77 2.45 5.75 8.70
C SER A 77 2.87 4.27 8.81
N VAL A 78 1.97 3.31 8.56
CA VAL A 78 2.35 1.89 8.57
C VAL A 78 3.31 1.57 7.41
N ALA A 79 3.18 2.24 6.27
CA ALA A 79 4.18 2.13 5.19
C ALA A 79 5.51 2.84 5.53
N THR A 80 5.54 3.70 6.55
CA THR A 80 6.72 4.46 6.98
C THR A 80 7.40 3.86 8.22
N GLN A 81 6.71 2.98 8.94
CA GLN A 81 7.12 2.40 10.21
C GLN A 81 7.73 1.01 10.04
N ALA A 82 8.97 0.95 9.55
CA ALA A 82 10.06 0.06 10.01
C ALA A 82 10.80 -0.78 8.94
N GLU A 83 12.14 -0.68 8.96
CA GLU A 83 13.05 -1.64 8.30
C GLU A 83 13.01 -1.72 6.77
N ALA A 84 14.06 -2.29 6.18
CA ALA A 84 14.17 -2.48 4.73
C ALA A 84 13.04 -3.37 4.16
N GLU A 85 12.45 -4.21 5.02
CA GLU A 85 11.36 -5.11 4.66
C GLU A 85 10.06 -4.36 4.31
N ASP A 86 9.76 -3.22 4.94
CA ASP A 86 8.55 -2.44 4.67
C ASP A 86 8.62 -1.67 3.36
N ARG A 87 9.82 -1.23 2.95
CA ARG A 87 10.02 -0.62 1.61
C ARG A 87 9.67 -1.62 0.50
N SER A 88 10.15 -2.85 0.62
CA SER A 88 9.83 -3.91 -0.34
C SER A 88 8.34 -4.23 -0.37
N ALA A 89 7.65 -4.09 0.77
CA ALA A 89 6.20 -4.30 0.90
C ALA A 89 5.40 -3.20 0.22
N ALA A 90 5.72 -1.93 0.47
CA ALA A 90 5.08 -0.81 -0.23
C ALA A 90 5.31 -0.89 -1.75
N ALA A 91 6.55 -1.13 -2.18
CA ALA A 91 6.89 -1.33 -3.59
C ALA A 91 6.10 -2.50 -4.20
N PHE A 92 5.95 -3.60 -3.46
CA PHE A 92 5.23 -4.78 -3.94
C PHE A 92 3.74 -4.51 -4.10
N LEU A 93 3.09 -3.79 -3.18
CA LEU A 93 1.66 -3.47 -3.30
C LEU A 93 1.37 -2.58 -4.52
N VAL A 94 2.25 -1.62 -4.82
CA VAL A 94 2.14 -0.80 -6.05
C VAL A 94 2.36 -1.66 -7.27
N THR A 95 3.40 -2.50 -7.26
CA THR A 95 3.70 -3.41 -8.36
C THR A 95 2.55 -4.38 -8.59
N SER A 96 1.92 -4.92 -7.54
CA SER A 96 0.85 -5.90 -7.68
C SER A 96 -0.40 -5.32 -8.33
N VAL A 97 -0.74 -4.06 -8.04
CA VAL A 97 -1.83 -3.35 -8.72
C VAL A 97 -1.49 -3.12 -10.19
N LEU A 98 -0.27 -2.65 -10.51
CA LEU A 98 0.15 -2.43 -11.90
C LEU A 98 0.19 -3.74 -12.71
N GLU A 99 0.69 -4.82 -12.12
CA GLU A 99 0.76 -6.13 -12.76
C GLU A 99 -0.65 -6.72 -12.94
N SER A 100 -1.58 -6.49 -12.01
CA SER A 100 -2.98 -6.94 -12.16
C SER A 100 -3.72 -6.20 -13.29
N GLN A 101 -3.31 -4.97 -13.64
CA GLN A 101 -3.83 -4.27 -14.82
C GLN A 101 -3.33 -4.88 -16.13
N ARG A 102 -2.11 -5.46 -16.12
CA ARG A 102 -1.50 -6.13 -17.29
C ARG A 102 -1.96 -7.58 -17.43
N HIS A 103 -2.16 -8.24 -16.29
CA HIS A 103 -2.50 -9.64 -16.15
C HIS A 103 -3.72 -9.76 -15.23
N PRO A 104 -4.95 -9.59 -15.77
CA PRO A 104 -6.18 -9.59 -14.97
C PRO A 104 -6.37 -10.86 -14.12
N GLU A 105 -5.81 -11.99 -14.54
CA GLU A 105 -5.82 -13.27 -13.81
C GLU A 105 -4.99 -13.27 -12.51
N LEU A 106 -4.16 -12.25 -12.30
CA LEU A 106 -3.41 -12.06 -11.04
C LEU A 106 -4.21 -11.31 -9.98
N SER A 107 -5.32 -10.68 -10.37
CA SER A 107 -6.23 -10.04 -9.45
C SER A 107 -6.89 -11.09 -8.54
N SER A 108 -7.04 -10.75 -7.26
CA SER A 108 -7.82 -11.54 -6.30
C SER A 108 -8.82 -10.62 -5.64
N ASP A 109 -10.11 -10.95 -5.74
CA ASP A 109 -11.19 -10.12 -5.20
C ASP A 109 -11.12 -9.91 -3.68
N GLU A 110 -10.49 -10.86 -2.96
CA GLU A 110 -10.35 -10.87 -1.51
C GLU A 110 -9.09 -10.14 -1.04
N HIS A 111 -8.01 -10.20 -1.84
CA HIS A 111 -6.69 -9.69 -1.47
C HIS A 111 -6.23 -8.51 -2.33
N ASP A 112 -7.15 -7.87 -3.07
CA ASP A 112 -6.89 -6.67 -3.87
C ASP A 112 -6.55 -5.47 -2.96
N PRO A 113 -5.30 -4.99 -2.95
CA PRO A 113 -4.90 -3.87 -2.11
C PRO A 113 -5.62 -2.56 -2.47
N LEU A 114 -5.96 -2.33 -3.74
CA LEU A 114 -6.64 -1.13 -4.22
C LEU A 114 -8.07 -1.11 -3.74
N LYS A 115 -8.79 -2.23 -3.90
CA LYS A 115 -10.16 -2.40 -3.40
C LYS A 115 -10.23 -2.23 -1.88
N ASN A 116 -9.30 -2.84 -1.15
CA ASN A 116 -9.23 -2.75 0.31
C ASN A 116 -8.93 -1.33 0.80
N SER A 117 -7.96 -0.65 0.17
CA SER A 117 -7.64 0.75 0.50
C SER A 117 -8.80 1.70 0.18
N ARG A 118 -9.48 1.50 -0.96
CA ARG A 118 -10.67 2.28 -1.34
C ARG A 118 -11.81 2.10 -0.35
N ALA A 119 -12.08 0.86 0.07
CA ALA A 119 -13.10 0.56 1.06
C ALA A 119 -12.80 1.26 2.41
N PHE A 120 -11.54 1.26 2.84
CA PHE A 120 -11.12 1.97 4.04
C PHE A 120 -11.29 3.49 3.94
N VAL A 121 -10.80 4.11 2.87
CA VAL A 121 -10.91 5.57 2.67
C VAL A 121 -12.38 5.99 2.58
N SER A 122 -13.19 5.24 1.83
CA SER A 122 -14.64 5.48 1.73
C SER A 122 -15.30 5.42 3.10
N TRP A 123 -15.01 4.40 3.91
CA TRP A 123 -15.53 4.30 5.26
C TRP A 123 -15.10 5.50 6.13
N ALA A 124 -13.81 5.88 6.09
CA ALA A 124 -13.29 6.95 6.93
C ALA A 124 -13.94 8.31 6.61
N VAL A 125 -14.12 8.61 5.32
CA VAL A 125 -14.79 9.84 4.85
C VAL A 125 -16.26 9.85 5.27
N ASN A 126 -16.99 8.76 5.05
CA ASN A 126 -18.41 8.69 5.42
C ASN A 126 -18.63 8.79 6.94
N ASP A 127 -17.75 8.19 7.76
CA ASP A 127 -17.81 8.33 9.22
C ASP A 127 -17.55 9.78 9.68
N ALA A 128 -16.59 10.47 9.05
CA ALA A 128 -16.30 11.88 9.35
C ALA A 128 -17.48 12.79 9.00
N ILE A 129 -18.18 12.52 7.89
CA ILE A 129 -19.41 13.23 7.52
C ILE A 129 -20.53 12.95 8.53
N ALA A 130 -20.77 11.68 8.87
CA ALA A 130 -21.81 11.29 9.82
C ALA A 130 -21.62 11.94 11.20
N ARG A 131 -20.36 12.17 11.59
CA ARG A 131 -19.99 12.84 12.86
C ARG A 131 -19.86 14.36 12.74
N SER A 132 -20.20 14.94 11.59
CA SER A 132 -20.07 16.37 11.30
C SER A 132 -18.65 16.94 11.46
N GLU A 133 -17.63 16.07 11.38
CA GLU A 133 -16.23 16.47 11.34
C GLU A 133 -15.86 17.02 9.96
N LEU A 134 -16.40 16.41 8.90
CA LEU A 134 -16.22 16.82 7.51
C LEU A 134 -17.54 17.32 6.94
N SER A 135 -17.54 18.56 6.44
CA SER A 135 -18.61 19.11 5.61
C SER A 135 -18.03 19.50 4.26
N THR A 136 -18.68 19.11 3.16
CA THR A 136 -18.23 19.43 1.81
C THR A 136 -19.40 19.54 0.85
N ASP A 137 -19.32 20.49 -0.07
CA ASP A 137 -20.22 20.62 -1.23
C ASP A 137 -19.77 19.73 -2.41
N THR A 138 -18.66 19.02 -2.26
CA THR A 138 -18.08 18.15 -3.30
C THR A 138 -18.75 16.80 -3.32
N ASP A 139 -18.81 16.17 -4.49
CA ASP A 139 -19.18 14.76 -4.60
C ASP A 139 -18.24 13.88 -3.75
N VAL A 140 -18.83 13.13 -2.81
CA VAL A 140 -18.09 12.28 -1.87
C VAL A 140 -17.31 11.20 -2.61
N GLY A 141 -17.82 10.69 -3.72
CA GLY A 141 -17.13 9.72 -4.57
C GLY A 141 -15.81 10.28 -5.11
N HIS A 142 -15.84 11.47 -5.69
CA HIS A 142 -14.62 12.14 -6.17
C HIS A 142 -13.64 12.47 -5.05
N LEU A 143 -14.11 12.85 -3.86
CA LEU A 143 -13.25 13.06 -2.69
C LEU A 143 -12.54 11.76 -2.29
N VAL A 144 -13.27 10.64 -2.25
CA VAL A 144 -12.69 9.32 -1.94
C VAL A 144 -11.65 8.93 -2.98
N GLU A 145 -11.94 9.09 -4.28
CA GLU A 145 -10.97 8.74 -5.34
C GLU A 145 -9.71 9.61 -5.28
N MET A 146 -9.85 10.90 -5.00
CA MET A 146 -8.72 11.80 -4.80
C MET A 146 -7.84 11.35 -3.62
N LEU A 147 -8.45 11.03 -2.48
CA LEU A 147 -7.73 10.54 -1.30
C LEU A 147 -7.08 9.17 -1.55
N VAL A 148 -7.74 8.27 -2.28
CA VAL A 148 -7.16 6.99 -2.71
C VAL A 148 -5.94 7.24 -3.59
N ALA A 149 -6.01 8.19 -4.54
CA ALA A 149 -4.87 8.54 -5.39
C ALA A 149 -3.68 9.07 -4.58
N VAL A 150 -3.94 9.91 -3.56
CA VAL A 150 -2.91 10.39 -2.63
C VAL A 150 -2.28 9.24 -1.86
N VAL A 151 -3.09 8.33 -1.32
CA VAL A 151 -2.61 7.14 -0.58
C VAL A 151 -1.69 6.28 -1.45
N TRP A 152 -2.09 6.01 -2.68
CA TRP A 152 -1.29 5.23 -3.63
C TRP A 152 -0.02 5.96 -4.08
N GLY A 153 -0.10 7.28 -4.28
CA GLY A 153 1.08 8.11 -4.54
C GLY A 153 2.11 8.04 -3.41
N MET A 154 1.64 7.99 -2.16
CA MET A 154 2.50 7.83 -1.00
C MET A 154 3.11 6.43 -0.92
N GLY A 155 2.34 5.38 -1.22
CA GLY A 155 2.85 4.01 -1.33
C GLY A 155 3.94 3.88 -2.39
N PHE A 156 3.76 4.54 -3.54
CA PHE A 156 4.79 4.64 -4.58
C PHE A 156 6.03 5.39 -4.08
N TYR A 157 5.85 6.55 -3.45
CA TYR A 157 6.95 7.31 -2.89
C TYR A 157 7.75 6.48 -1.88
N ALA A 158 7.06 5.79 -0.96
CA ALA A 158 7.67 4.90 0.03
C ALA A 158 8.43 3.73 -0.59
N GLY A 159 7.89 3.09 -1.63
CA GLY A 159 8.50 1.93 -2.27
C GLY A 159 9.72 2.27 -3.13
N PHE A 160 9.64 3.37 -3.89
CA PHE A 160 10.57 3.63 -4.99
C PHE A 160 11.42 4.89 -4.84
N VAL A 161 10.91 5.94 -4.18
CA VAL A 161 11.54 7.26 -4.19
C VAL A 161 12.20 7.57 -2.86
N GLY A 162 11.40 7.73 -1.80
CA GLY A 162 11.84 8.24 -0.51
C GLY A 162 12.79 7.31 0.23
N ASP A 163 13.69 7.90 1.00
CA ASP A 163 14.33 7.20 2.10
C ASP A 163 13.45 7.22 3.38
N ARG A 164 13.86 6.46 4.39
CA ARG A 164 13.08 6.30 5.63
C ARG A 164 12.86 7.63 6.37
N ALA A 165 13.85 8.52 6.37
CA ALA A 165 13.77 9.78 7.10
C ALA A 165 12.87 10.78 6.37
N GLU A 166 12.96 10.81 5.03
CA GLU A 166 12.12 11.65 4.19
C GLU A 166 10.66 11.23 4.24
N LEU A 167 10.37 9.93 4.22
CA LEU A 167 9.00 9.43 4.13
C LEU A 167 8.12 9.86 5.32
N GLY A 168 8.64 9.80 6.55
CA GLY A 168 7.93 10.30 7.72
C GLY A 168 7.67 11.82 7.65
N ALA A 169 8.65 12.57 7.15
CA ALA A 169 8.50 14.01 6.95
C ALA A 169 7.44 14.33 5.89
N VAL A 170 7.38 13.58 4.77
CA VAL A 170 6.38 13.78 3.72
C VAL A 170 4.98 13.43 4.21
N VAL A 171 4.78 12.36 4.99
CA VAL A 171 3.48 12.05 5.63
C VAL A 171 3.05 13.19 6.55
N HIS A 172 3.97 13.71 7.35
CA HIS A 172 3.67 14.85 8.21
C HIS A 172 3.32 16.13 7.40
N LYS A 173 3.95 16.37 6.24
CA LYS A 173 3.54 17.48 5.36
C LYS A 173 2.16 17.26 4.76
N LEU A 174 1.80 16.03 4.43
CA LEU A 174 0.46 15.69 3.97
C LEU A 174 -0.60 15.92 5.06
N GLU A 175 -0.32 15.56 6.32
CA GLU A 175 -1.20 15.88 7.45
C GLU A 175 -1.47 17.39 7.54
N LEU A 176 -0.40 18.19 7.46
CA LEU A 176 -0.52 19.65 7.47
C LEU A 176 -1.30 20.17 6.25
N LEU A 177 -1.14 19.53 5.08
CA LEU A 177 -1.87 19.90 3.87
C LEU A 177 -3.36 19.65 4.05
N LEU A 178 -3.74 18.45 4.51
CA LEU A 178 -5.12 18.07 4.75
C LEU A 178 -5.77 18.90 5.86
N ALA A 179 -4.98 19.38 6.81
CA ALA A 179 -5.43 20.28 7.88
C ALA A 179 -5.48 21.76 7.46
N ASN A 180 -5.20 22.09 6.20
CA ASN A 180 -5.07 23.47 5.69
C ASN A 180 -4.04 24.32 6.47
N LYS A 181 -2.97 23.69 6.95
CA LYS A 181 -1.90 24.29 7.76
C LYS A 181 -0.52 24.27 7.09
N LEU A 182 -0.39 23.65 5.91
CA LEU A 182 0.92 23.47 5.28
C LEU A 182 1.52 24.78 4.75
N TRP A 183 0.74 25.56 4.00
CA TRP A 183 1.20 26.80 3.39
C TRP A 183 0.09 27.84 3.32
N GLN A 184 0.50 29.10 3.13
CA GLN A 184 -0.37 30.22 2.80
C GLN A 184 0.03 30.67 1.40
N LEU A 185 -0.92 30.68 0.46
CA LEU A 185 -0.68 31.23 -0.87
C LEU A 185 -0.83 32.76 -0.76
N GLY A 186 0.25 33.49 -1.06
CA GLY A 186 0.15 34.93 -1.29
C GLY A 186 -0.66 35.18 -2.56
N GLY A 187 -1.57 36.15 -2.50
CA GLY A 187 -2.45 36.52 -3.62
C GLY A 187 -1.73 37.03 -4.85
#